data_AF-A0AAJ3CE26-F1
#
_entry.id   AF-A0AAJ3CE26-F1
#
_cell.length_a   1.000
_cell.length_b   1.000
_cell.length_c   1.000
_cell.angle_alpha   90.00
_cell.angle_beta   90.00
_cell.angle_gamma   90.00
#
_symmetry.space_group_name_H-M   'P 1'
#
loop_
_entity.id
_entity.type
_entity.pdbx_description
1 polymer ?
#
loop_
_entity_poly.entity_id
_entity_poly.type
_entity_poly.pdbx_seq_one_letter_code
_entity_poly.pdbx_strand_id
1 'polypeptide(L)'
;MSDTIDLEKRLFAAALYELRLLLSSYVDPDDQTALGSAAWIAYRLHNQALATLAGQPFDVESALDGLQKLEPALGKERMEQFRCAVFSEI
;
A
#
# COMPACT_ATOMS: atom_id res chain seq x y z
N MET A 1 0.28 -5.91 29.68
CA MET A 1 -0.79 -6.20 28.71
C MET A 1 -0.19 -7.16 27.70
N SER A 2 -0.84 -8.28 27.42
CA SER A 2 -0.34 -9.20 26.39
C SER A 2 -0.45 -8.46 25.06
N ASP A 3 0.69 -8.08 24.47
CA ASP A 3 0.75 -7.65 23.07
C ASP A 3 0.40 -8.87 22.22
N THR A 4 -0.89 -9.10 22.06
CA THR A 4 -1.38 -10.13 21.16
C THR A 4 -0.99 -9.69 19.77
N ILE A 5 0.06 -10.33 19.26
CA ILE A 5 0.56 -10.11 17.91
C ILE A 5 -0.61 -10.30 16.94
N ASP A 6 -0.94 -9.26 16.19
CA ASP A 6 -1.96 -9.30 15.15
C ASP A 6 -1.37 -10.04 13.93
N LEU A 7 -1.55 -11.37 13.92
CA LEU A 7 -0.98 -12.25 12.91
C LEU A 7 -1.54 -11.97 11.51
N GLU A 8 -2.80 -11.54 11.41
CA GLU A 8 -3.45 -11.19 10.15
C GLU A 8 -2.79 -9.95 9.54
N LYS A 9 -2.60 -8.88 10.35
CA LYS A 9 -1.87 -7.69 9.89
C LYS A 9 -0.43 -8.00 9.50
N ARG A 10 0.26 -8.86 10.26
CA ARG A 10 1.64 -9.26 9.93
C ARG A 10 1.72 -10.05 8.63
N LEU A 11 0.76 -10.94 8.37
CA LEU A 11 0.69 -11.68 7.10
C LEU A 11 0.55 -10.71 5.92
N PHE A 12 -0.37 -9.76 5.98
CA PHE A 12 -0.56 -8.78 4.90
C PHE A 12 0.64 -7.86 4.73
N ALA A 13 1.25 -7.40 5.82
CA ALA A 13 2.46 -6.58 5.76
C ALA A 13 3.64 -7.34 5.14
N ALA A 14 3.85 -8.61 5.53
CA ALA A 14 4.88 -9.46 4.93
C ALA A 14 4.62 -9.72 3.44
N ALA A 15 3.39 -10.04 3.06
CA ALA A 15 3.02 -10.25 1.66
C ALA A 15 3.25 -8.99 0.81
N LEU A 16 2.89 -7.81 1.33
CA LEU A 16 3.12 -6.54 0.64
C LEU A 16 4.62 -6.22 0.49
N TYR A 17 5.42 -6.55 1.50
CA TYR A 17 6.87 -6.42 1.42
C TYR A 17 7.46 -7.32 0.32
N GLU A 18 7.02 -8.58 0.23
CA GLU A 18 7.43 -9.51 -0.83
C GLU A 18 7.01 -9.01 -2.22
N LEU A 19 5.77 -8.52 -2.38
CA LEU A 19 5.31 -7.92 -3.63
C LEU A 19 6.20 -6.74 -4.05
N ARG A 20 6.64 -5.90 -3.11
CA ARG A 20 7.57 -4.80 -3.40
C ARG A 20 8.92 -5.31 -3.91
N LEU A 21 9.43 -6.44 -3.41
CA LEU A 21 10.68 -7.02 -3.90
C LEU A 21 10.50 -7.59 -5.31
N LEU A 22 9.45 -8.39 -5.52
CA LEU A 22 9.13 -9.01 -6.80
C LEU A 22 8.87 -7.99 -7.91
N LEU A 23 8.22 -6.87 -7.57
CA LEU A 23 7.85 -5.82 -8.51
C LEU A 23 8.90 -4.71 -8.63
N SER A 24 10.03 -4.80 -7.93
CA SER A 24 11.00 -3.70 -7.81
C SER A 24 11.56 -3.21 -9.16
N SER A 25 11.71 -4.11 -10.15
CA SER A 25 12.17 -3.76 -11.50
C SER A 25 11.12 -3.04 -12.36
N TYR A 26 9.88 -2.95 -11.89
CA TYR A 26 8.75 -2.33 -12.59
C TYR A 26 8.34 -0.99 -11.97
N VAL A 27 9.13 -0.46 -11.02
CA VAL A 27 8.86 0.85 -10.41
C VAL A 27 9.37 1.93 -11.35
N ASP A 28 8.50 2.35 -12.26
CA ASP A 28 8.71 3.47 -13.16
C ASP A 28 7.58 4.51 -12.95
N PRO A 29 7.90 5.77 -12.58
CA PRO A 29 6.90 6.83 -12.42
C PRO A 29 6.09 7.15 -13.67
N ASP A 30 6.62 6.84 -14.86
CA ASP A 30 5.98 7.14 -16.14
C ASP A 30 5.22 5.93 -16.71
N ASP A 31 5.36 4.74 -16.10
CA ASP A 31 4.64 3.53 -16.49
C ASP A 31 3.20 3.53 -15.94
N GLN A 32 2.25 3.84 -16.83
CA GLN A 32 0.82 3.87 -16.53
C GLN A 32 0.12 2.52 -16.78
N THR A 33 0.86 1.45 -17.04
CA THR A 33 0.25 0.11 -17.18
C THR A 33 -0.28 -0.40 -15.84
N ALA A 34 -1.11 -1.44 -15.89
CA ALA A 34 -1.58 -2.12 -14.69
C ALA A 34 -0.42 -2.72 -13.86
N LEU A 35 0.63 -3.19 -14.52
CA LEU A 35 1.82 -3.73 -13.86
C LEU A 35 2.62 -2.63 -13.17
N GLY A 36 2.88 -1.52 -13.87
CA GLY A 36 3.51 -0.33 -13.30
C GLY A 36 2.74 0.21 -12.10
N SER A 37 1.41 0.31 -12.22
CA SER A 37 0.53 0.72 -11.12
C SER A 37 0.64 -0.21 -9.90
N ALA A 38 0.65 -1.52 -10.10
CA ALA A 38 0.80 -2.49 -9.02
C ALA A 38 2.18 -2.39 -8.33
N ALA A 39 3.24 -2.22 -9.12
CA ALA A 39 4.60 -2.00 -8.60
C ALA A 39 4.67 -0.72 -7.77
N TRP A 40 4.03 0.34 -8.25
CA TRP A 40 3.99 1.63 -7.58
C TRP A 40 3.19 1.58 -6.27
N ILE A 41 2.05 0.87 -6.22
CA ILE A 41 1.30 0.61 -4.98
C ILE A 41 2.20 -0.09 -3.96
N ALA A 42 2.84 -1.21 -4.35
CA ALA A 42 3.71 -1.96 -3.47
C ALA A 42 4.89 -1.10 -2.97
N TYR A 43 5.47 -0.29 -3.86
CA TYR A 43 6.52 0.65 -3.52
C TYR A 43 6.06 1.77 -2.56
N ARG A 44 4.82 2.28 -2.63
CA ARG A 44 4.38 3.31 -1.66
C ARG A 44 4.06 2.76 -0.30
N LEU A 45 3.51 1.56 -0.24
CA LEU A 45 3.02 0.99 1.01
C LEU A 45 4.10 0.24 1.81
N HIS A 46 5.28 -0.02 1.22
CA HIS A 46 6.31 -0.84 1.88
C HIS A 46 6.82 -0.28 3.21
N ASN A 47 6.92 1.05 3.35
CA ASN A 47 7.37 1.66 4.60
C ASN A 47 6.36 1.43 5.72
N GLN A 48 5.06 1.48 5.40
CA GLN A 48 4.02 1.20 6.37
C GLN A 48 3.89 -0.29 6.67
N ALA A 49 4.13 -1.15 5.69
CA ALA A 49 4.27 -2.59 5.94
C ALA A 49 5.43 -2.88 6.91
N LEU A 50 6.59 -2.24 6.70
CA LEU A 50 7.74 -2.38 7.61
C LEU A 50 7.41 -1.84 9.01
N ALA A 51 6.72 -0.70 9.11
CA ALA A 51 6.27 -0.14 10.39
C ALA A 51 5.39 -1.14 11.15
N THR A 52 4.39 -1.74 10.49
CA THR A 52 3.54 -2.79 11.07
C THR A 52 4.35 -3.99 11.57
N LEU A 53 5.32 -4.47 10.79
CA LEU A 53 6.17 -5.59 11.19
C LEU A 53 7.08 -5.26 12.38
N ALA A 54 7.47 -3.98 12.53
CA ALA A 54 8.27 -3.48 13.64
C ALA A 54 7.45 -3.08 14.87
N GLY A 55 6.12 -3.29 14.86
CA GLY A 55 5.22 -2.85 15.94
C GLY A 55 5.12 -1.32 16.05
N GLN A 56 5.46 -0.60 14.99
CA GLN A 56 5.32 0.85 14.89
C GLN A 56 3.94 1.23 14.33
N PRO A 57 3.47 2.46 14.58
CA PRO A 57 2.20 2.94 14.01
C PRO A 57 2.22 2.93 12.47
N PHE A 58 1.10 2.49 11.87
CA PHE A 58 0.85 2.62 10.44
C PHE A 58 0.24 4.00 10.17
N ASP A 59 0.89 4.82 9.34
CA ASP A 59 0.35 6.11 8.90
C ASP A 59 -0.50 5.96 7.64
N VAL A 60 -1.81 5.89 7.85
CA VAL A 60 -2.82 5.68 6.79
C VAL A 60 -2.89 6.87 5.82
N GLU A 61 -2.82 8.09 6.34
CA GLU A 61 -2.93 9.29 5.50
C GLU A 61 -1.70 9.41 4.58
N SER A 62 -0.49 9.24 5.13
CA SER A 62 0.74 9.28 4.34
C SER A 62 0.77 8.19 3.26
N ALA A 63 0.24 7.00 3.55
CA ALA A 63 0.08 5.94 2.57
C ALA A 63 -0.84 6.36 1.42
N LEU A 64 -2.03 6.88 1.73
CA LEU A 64 -3.04 7.27 0.74
C LEU A 64 -2.61 8.47 -0.10
N ASP A 65 -2.02 9.48 0.52
CA ASP A 65 -1.43 10.63 -0.19
C ASP A 65 -0.34 10.18 -1.14
N GLY A 66 0.42 9.17 -0.72
CA GLY A 66 1.40 8.56 -1.57
C GLY A 66 0.82 7.99 -2.85
N LEU A 67 -0.35 7.34 -2.77
CA LEU A 67 -1.02 6.68 -3.89
C LEU A 67 -1.72 7.65 -4.85
N GLN A 68 -1.92 8.94 -4.51
CA GLN A 68 -2.57 9.91 -5.42
C GLN A 68 -1.90 10.02 -6.80
N LYS A 69 -0.60 9.73 -6.90
CA LYS A 69 0.11 9.73 -8.19
C LYS A 69 -0.41 8.69 -9.18
N LEU A 70 -1.20 7.73 -8.74
CA LEU A 70 -1.83 6.71 -9.59
C LEU A 70 -3.13 7.18 -10.24
N GLU A 71 -3.67 8.35 -9.86
CA GLU A 71 -4.92 8.88 -10.41
C GLU A 71 -4.92 8.96 -11.95
N PRO A 72 -3.85 9.39 -12.64
CA PRO A 72 -3.83 9.40 -14.11
C PRO A 72 -3.98 8.00 -14.73
N ALA A 73 -3.43 6.97 -14.08
CA ALA A 73 -3.44 5.59 -14.58
C ALA A 73 -4.72 4.82 -14.19
N LEU A 74 -5.23 5.04 -12.97
CA LEU A 74 -6.37 4.30 -12.41
C LEU A 74 -7.70 5.06 -12.53
N GLY A 75 -7.65 6.37 -12.73
CA GLY A 75 -8.81 7.26 -12.75
C GLY A 75 -9.24 7.70 -11.35
N LYS A 76 -9.78 8.93 -11.28
CA LYS A 76 -10.22 9.57 -10.05
C LYS A 76 -11.27 8.76 -9.28
N GLU A 77 -12.27 8.22 -9.97
CA GLU A 77 -13.34 7.44 -9.34
C GLU A 77 -12.80 6.20 -8.61
N ARG A 78 -11.87 5.46 -9.21
CA ARG A 78 -11.22 4.31 -8.56
C ARG A 78 -10.39 4.72 -7.36
N MET A 79 -9.69 5.85 -7.43
CA MET A 79 -8.91 6.35 -6.30
C MET A 79 -9.81 6.79 -5.14
N GLU A 80 -10.96 7.42 -5.43
CA GLU A 80 -11.97 7.76 -4.44
C GLU A 80 -12.58 6.51 -3.81
N GLN A 81 -12.95 5.50 -4.61
CA GLN A 81 -13.43 4.20 -4.12
C GLN A 81 -12.41 3.52 -3.21
N PHE A 82 -11.13 3.53 -3.58
CA PHE A 82 -10.06 2.99 -2.75
C PHE A 82 -9.99 3.72 -1.40
N ARG A 83 -10.01 5.05 -1.41
CA ARG A 83 -9.97 5.87 -0.18
C ARG A 83 -11.21 5.61 0.68
N CYS A 84 -12.39 5.54 0.09
CA CYS A 84 -13.62 5.20 0.81
C CYS A 84 -13.54 3.81 1.44
N ALA A 85 -13.02 2.80 0.74
CA ALA A 85 -12.86 1.45 1.30
C ALA A 85 -11.94 1.39 2.54
N VAL A 86 -11.05 2.38 2.71
CA VAL A 86 -10.17 2.47 3.89
C VAL A 86 -10.83 3.18 5.07
N PHE A 87 -11.65 4.21 4.82
CA PHE A 87 -12.24 5.04 5.88
C PHE A 87 -13.69 4.71 6.23
N SER A 88 -14.41 4.05 5.33
CA SER A 88 -15.78 3.63 5.61
C SER A 88 -15.74 2.38 6.48
N GLU A 89 -16.38 2.45 7.66
CA GLU A 89 -16.74 1.26 8.41
C GLU A 89 -17.63 0.39 7.51
N ILE A 90 -17.22 -0.86 7.29
CA ILE A 90 -18.01 -1.89 6.57
C ILE A 90 -18.97 -2.53 7.56
#